data_AF-A0A151Z357-F1
#
_entry.id   AF-A0A151Z357-F1
#
_cell.length_a   1.000
_cell.length_b   1.000
_cell.length_c   1.000
_cell.angle_alpha   90.00
_cell.angle_beta   90.00
_cell.angle_gamma   90.00
#
_symmetry.space_group_name_H-M   'P 1'
#
loop_
_entity.id
_entity.type
_entity.pdbx_description
1 polymer ?
#
loop_
_entity_poly.entity_id
_entity_poly.type
_entity_poly.pdbx_seq_one_letter_code
_entity_poly.pdbx_strand_id
1 'polypeptide(L)'
;MNSILIALILLVTIVYADYATIYYSYNSCDGYITQVDSTLSGVCVGYNIVNCDYQNNQVVVNYYNDEACTSYGYSTYSQFNQCQGGTVVNCTTDLPQPSQTYTSMVFSQDCNQQKYPLFASSLPIDYCYQVAQPNYQFQINKCNDSYVTEYYYSDLPSSGTSGSSAATPICGEQQYYEFAHYYPLEGDTQCQPGATLYTCNP
;
A
#
# COMPACT_ATOMS: atom_id res chain seq x y z
N MET A 1 -7.42 -49.00 13.07
CA MET A 1 -6.37 -48.26 12.34
C MET A 1 -6.87 -47.03 11.55
N ASN A 2 -8.18 -46.69 11.57
CA ASN A 2 -8.69 -45.51 10.84
C ASN A 2 -8.65 -44.18 11.62
N SER A 3 -8.44 -44.19 12.94
CA SER A 3 -8.51 -42.97 13.76
C SER A 3 -7.23 -42.11 13.76
N ILE A 4 -6.08 -42.65 13.32
CA ILE A 4 -4.81 -41.92 13.29
C ILE A 4 -4.72 -41.01 12.05
N LEU A 5 -5.42 -41.35 10.96
CA LEU A 5 -5.39 -40.56 9.72
C LEU A 5 -6.20 -39.25 9.82
N ILE A 6 -7.29 -39.24 10.61
CA ILE A 6 -8.14 -38.05 10.80
C ILE A 6 -7.44 -37.01 11.69
N ALA A 7 -6.61 -37.45 12.64
CA ALA A 7 -5.83 -36.55 13.51
C ALA A 7 -4.66 -35.86 12.77
N LEU A 8 -4.11 -36.48 11.72
CA LEU A 8 -3.01 -35.90 10.94
C LEU A 8 -3.48 -34.85 9.92
N ILE A 9 -4.71 -35.00 9.40
CA ILE A 9 -5.31 -34.06 8.44
C ILE A 9 -5.77 -32.76 9.15
N LEU A 10 -5.99 -32.79 10.47
CA LEU A 10 -6.37 -31.61 11.26
C LEU A 10 -5.22 -30.67 11.64
N LEU A 11 -3.96 -31.05 11.38
CA LEU A 11 -2.77 -30.28 11.82
C LEU A 11 -2.14 -29.42 10.72
N VAL A 12 -2.73 -29.38 9.52
CA VAL A 12 -2.34 -28.47 8.45
C VAL A 12 -3.47 -27.46 8.23
N THR A 13 -3.85 -26.74 9.29
CA THR A 13 -4.53 -25.46 9.09
C THR A 13 -3.48 -24.52 8.53
N ILE A 14 -3.47 -24.36 7.21
CA ILE A 14 -2.69 -23.32 6.54
C ILE A 14 -3.20 -22.00 7.11
N VAL A 15 -2.38 -21.37 7.96
CA VAL A 15 -2.64 -20.01 8.42
C VAL A 15 -2.29 -19.12 7.25
N TYR A 16 -3.30 -18.75 6.46
CA TYR A 16 -3.14 -17.73 5.44
C TYR A 16 -2.97 -16.38 6.14
N ALA A 17 -2.07 -15.56 5.60
CA ALA A 17 -1.92 -14.18 6.04
C ALA A 17 -3.05 -13.37 5.42
N ASP A 18 -4.04 -12.97 6.22
CA ASP A 18 -5.08 -12.06 5.76
C ASP A 18 -4.56 -10.62 5.79
N TYR A 19 -4.91 -9.86 4.75
CA TYR A 19 -4.66 -8.43 4.65
C TYR A 19 -5.98 -7.69 4.68
N ALA A 20 -6.05 -6.62 5.47
CA ALA A 20 -7.07 -5.60 5.30
C ALA A 20 -6.57 -4.61 4.25
N THR A 21 -7.30 -4.54 3.12
CA THR A 21 -6.95 -3.72 1.96
C THR A 21 -7.91 -2.57 1.80
N ILE A 22 -7.37 -1.38 1.54
CA ILE A 22 -8.09 -0.16 1.21
C ILE A 22 -7.73 0.23 -0.23
N TYR A 23 -8.75 0.31 -1.08
CA TYR A 23 -8.64 0.80 -2.45
C TYR A 23 -9.11 2.25 -2.48
N TYR A 24 -8.23 3.18 -2.84
CA TYR A 24 -8.55 4.60 -2.97
C TYR A 24 -8.90 4.93 -4.43
N SER A 25 -9.83 5.85 -4.62
CA SER A 25 -10.27 6.37 -5.92
C SER A 25 -10.59 7.85 -5.81
N TYR A 26 -10.57 8.59 -6.92
CA TYR A 26 -10.65 10.05 -6.87
C TYR A 26 -11.97 10.60 -6.34
N ASN A 27 -13.12 9.97 -6.58
CA ASN A 27 -14.43 10.49 -6.09
C ASN A 27 -15.59 9.47 -6.10
N SER A 28 -15.46 8.29 -6.72
CA SER A 28 -16.65 7.49 -7.06
C SER A 28 -16.53 5.98 -6.93
N CYS A 29 -15.40 5.42 -6.46
CA CYS A 29 -15.16 3.97 -6.44
C CYS A 29 -15.52 3.28 -7.78
N ASP A 30 -15.43 4.03 -8.88
CA ASP A 30 -15.85 3.70 -10.24
C ASP A 30 -14.82 2.86 -10.99
N GLY A 31 -13.88 2.27 -10.25
CA GLY A 31 -12.86 1.36 -10.75
C GLY A 31 -11.49 2.01 -10.99
N TYR A 32 -11.39 3.34 -11.00
CA TYR A 32 -10.10 4.03 -11.07
C TYR A 32 -9.43 4.05 -9.70
N ILE A 33 -8.60 3.04 -9.46
CA ILE A 33 -7.81 2.90 -8.25
C ILE A 33 -6.58 3.81 -8.34
N THR A 34 -6.45 4.73 -7.40
CA THR A 34 -5.33 5.68 -7.32
C THR A 34 -4.25 5.22 -6.35
N GLN A 35 -4.61 4.33 -5.42
CA GLN A 35 -3.71 3.75 -4.43
C GLN A 35 -4.37 2.49 -3.86
N VAL A 36 -3.55 1.50 -3.51
CA VAL A 36 -3.98 0.33 -2.74
C VAL A 36 -3.10 0.17 -1.53
N ASP A 37 -3.66 0.33 -0.34
CA ASP A 37 -2.95 0.06 0.90
C ASP A 37 -3.41 -1.26 1.47
N SER A 38 -2.48 -2.10 1.92
CA SER A 38 -2.77 -3.39 2.55
C SER A 38 -2.01 -3.49 3.86
N THR A 39 -2.73 -3.79 4.94
CA THR A 39 -2.16 -3.98 6.28
C THR A 39 -2.41 -5.41 6.73
N LEU A 40 -1.36 -6.07 7.24
CA LEU A 40 -1.46 -7.44 7.73
C LEU A 40 -2.41 -7.53 8.93
N SER A 41 -3.41 -8.40 8.82
CA SER A 41 -4.46 -8.55 9.83
C SER A 41 -3.92 -9.21 11.11
N GLY A 42 -4.41 -8.76 12.26
CA GLY A 42 -4.12 -9.34 13.57
C GLY A 42 -2.75 -9.00 14.16
N VAL A 43 -1.98 -8.13 13.50
CA VAL A 43 -0.64 -7.70 13.95
C VAL A 43 -0.68 -6.23 14.39
N CYS A 44 0.07 -5.91 15.45
CA CYS A 44 0.26 -4.53 15.89
C CYS A 44 1.22 -3.80 14.95
N VAL A 45 0.73 -2.72 14.34
CA VAL A 45 1.52 -1.85 13.44
C VAL A 45 1.35 -0.41 13.92
N GLY A 46 2.41 0.15 14.51
CA GLY A 46 2.34 1.45 15.18
C GLY A 46 1.36 1.38 16.36
N TYR A 47 0.27 2.15 16.31
CA TYR A 47 -0.72 2.24 17.39
C TYR A 47 -1.99 1.42 17.14
N ASN A 48 -1.99 0.55 16.11
CA ASN A 48 -3.23 -0.07 15.63
C ASN A 48 -3.08 -1.58 15.41
N ILE A 49 -4.18 -2.30 15.62
CA ILE A 49 -4.38 -3.67 15.12
C ILE A 49 -5.58 -3.65 14.18
N VAL A 50 -5.36 -4.02 12.93
CA VAL A 50 -6.42 -4.17 11.92
C VAL A 50 -6.85 -5.63 11.87
N ASN A 51 -8.15 -5.92 11.87
CA ASN A 51 -8.68 -7.28 11.84
C ASN A 51 -9.74 -7.46 10.76
N CYS A 52 -9.66 -8.59 10.06
CA CYS A 52 -10.68 -9.07 9.14
C CYS A 52 -11.79 -9.83 9.89
N ASP A 53 -12.92 -9.18 10.14
CA ASP A 53 -14.09 -9.78 10.78
C ASP A 53 -15.05 -10.32 9.71
N TYR A 54 -14.70 -11.49 9.19
CA TYR A 54 -15.48 -12.20 8.17
C TYR A 54 -16.89 -12.59 8.62
N GLN A 55 -17.14 -12.74 9.93
CA GLN A 55 -18.46 -13.08 10.45
C GLN A 55 -19.45 -11.92 10.29
N ASN A 56 -18.95 -10.68 10.43
CA ASN A 56 -19.74 -9.46 10.30
C ASN A 56 -19.50 -8.72 8.97
N ASN A 57 -18.72 -9.30 8.04
CA ASN A 57 -18.33 -8.70 6.75
C ASN A 57 -17.73 -7.29 6.90
N GLN A 58 -16.76 -7.12 7.81
CA GLN A 58 -16.17 -5.82 8.09
C GLN A 58 -14.68 -5.90 8.42
N VAL A 59 -13.96 -4.81 8.15
CA VAL A 59 -12.63 -4.57 8.73
C VAL A 59 -12.81 -3.79 10.02
N VAL A 60 -12.19 -4.25 11.10
CA VAL A 60 -12.17 -3.58 12.40
C VAL A 60 -10.77 -3.05 12.65
N VAL A 61 -10.66 -1.75 12.93
CA VAL A 61 -9.41 -1.11 13.34
C VAL A 61 -9.48 -0.81 14.83
N ASN A 62 -8.64 -1.47 15.62
CA ASN A 62 -8.47 -1.20 17.04
C ASN A 62 -7.30 -0.23 17.23
N TYR A 63 -7.56 0.91 17.87
CA TYR A 63 -6.58 1.94 18.20
C TYR A 63 -6.14 1.79 19.66
N TYR A 64 -4.84 1.90 19.89
CA TYR A 64 -4.19 1.77 21.18
C TYR A 64 -3.44 3.04 21.55
N ASN A 65 -3.16 3.23 22.84
CA ASN A 65 -2.47 4.41 23.37
C ASN A 65 -0.92 4.23 23.38
N ASP A 66 -0.42 3.07 22.96
CA ASP A 66 0.99 2.70 22.93
C ASP A 66 1.33 1.89 21.66
N GLU A 67 2.58 1.98 21.22
CA GLU A 67 3.07 1.30 20.00
C GLU A 67 3.19 -0.23 20.13
N ALA A 68 3.04 -0.77 21.34
CA ALA A 68 3.01 -2.20 21.58
C ALA A 68 1.57 -2.77 21.57
N CYS A 69 0.57 -1.92 21.30
CA CYS A 69 -0.85 -2.27 21.29
C CYS A 69 -1.33 -2.98 22.58
N THR A 70 -0.86 -2.50 23.74
CA THR A 70 -1.21 -3.11 25.05
C THR A 70 -2.31 -2.36 25.81
N SER A 71 -2.47 -1.06 25.55
CA SER A 71 -3.41 -0.15 26.18
C SER A 71 -4.50 0.24 25.19
N TYR A 72 -5.60 -0.52 25.17
CA TYR A 72 -6.73 -0.28 24.27
C TYR A 72 -7.29 1.14 24.45
N GLY A 73 -7.51 1.83 23.33
CA GLY A 73 -8.19 3.12 23.26
C GLY A 73 -9.63 2.98 22.79
N TYR A 74 -9.81 2.78 21.48
CA TYR A 74 -11.13 2.66 20.85
C TYR A 74 -11.06 1.83 19.57
N SER A 75 -12.20 1.56 18.94
CA SER A 75 -12.26 0.84 17.67
C SER A 75 -13.20 1.53 16.69
N THR A 76 -12.94 1.31 15.40
CA THR A 76 -13.80 1.69 14.28
C THR A 76 -13.95 0.51 13.34
N TYR A 77 -14.95 0.56 12.45
CA TYR A 77 -15.13 -0.48 11.45
C TYR A 77 -15.50 0.11 10.09
N SER A 78 -15.22 -0.65 9.04
CA SER A 78 -15.64 -0.39 7.67
C SER A 78 -16.21 -1.67 7.08
N GLN A 79 -17.40 -1.60 6.49
CA GLN A 79 -18.05 -2.75 5.87
C GLN A 79 -17.31 -3.14 4.58
N PHE A 80 -17.20 -4.44 4.33
CA PHE A 80 -16.54 -4.94 3.13
C PHE A 80 -17.23 -4.44 1.86
N ASN A 81 -16.44 -4.06 0.86
CA ASN A 81 -16.88 -3.71 -0.49
C ASN A 81 -17.90 -2.55 -0.54
N GLN A 82 -17.96 -1.71 0.50
CA GLN A 82 -18.76 -0.49 0.49
C GLN A 82 -17.90 0.70 0.09
N CYS A 83 -18.39 1.48 -0.88
CA CYS A 83 -17.76 2.74 -1.27
C CYS A 83 -18.11 3.84 -0.27
N GLN A 84 -17.10 4.40 0.38
CA GLN A 84 -17.28 5.53 1.30
C GLN A 84 -16.22 6.60 1.02
N GLY A 85 -16.64 7.75 0.49
CA GLY A 85 -15.72 8.87 0.24
C GLY A 85 -14.58 8.53 -0.71
N GLY A 86 -14.84 7.69 -1.73
CA GLY A 86 -13.84 7.27 -2.70
C GLY A 86 -12.96 6.10 -2.23
N THR A 87 -13.21 5.52 -1.06
CA THR A 87 -12.50 4.32 -0.60
C THR A 87 -13.39 3.08 -0.59
N VAL A 88 -12.81 1.92 -0.88
CA VAL A 88 -13.42 0.61 -0.69
C VAL A 88 -12.50 -0.21 0.17
N VAL A 89 -13.03 -0.82 1.24
CA VAL A 89 -12.26 -1.66 2.14
C VAL A 89 -12.67 -3.13 1.97
N ASN A 90 -11.72 -4.05 1.95
CA ASN A 90 -11.97 -5.49 1.90
C ASN A 90 -10.84 -6.27 2.59
N CYS A 91 -11.02 -7.58 2.75
CA CYS A 91 -9.95 -8.49 3.17
C CYS A 91 -9.51 -9.41 2.03
N THR A 92 -8.21 -9.63 1.93
CA THR A 92 -7.59 -10.49 0.90
C THR A 92 -6.62 -11.47 1.55
N THR A 93 -6.46 -12.66 0.98
CA THR A 93 -5.50 -13.68 1.45
C THR A 93 -4.09 -13.47 0.94
N ASP A 94 -3.93 -12.61 -0.07
CA ASP A 94 -2.67 -12.27 -0.70
C ASP A 94 -2.59 -10.74 -0.83
N LEU A 95 -1.36 -10.23 -0.97
CA LEU A 95 -1.14 -8.81 -1.25
C LEU A 95 -1.63 -8.49 -2.67
N PRO A 96 -2.65 -7.63 -2.82
CA PRO A 96 -3.11 -7.22 -4.14
C PRO A 96 -2.01 -6.43 -4.84
N GLN A 97 -1.70 -6.85 -6.08
CA GLN A 97 -0.79 -6.15 -6.96
C GLN A 97 -1.55 -5.78 -8.25
N PRO A 98 -2.24 -4.63 -8.30
CA PRO A 98 -2.89 -4.18 -9.51
C PRO A 98 -1.87 -3.96 -10.63
N SER A 99 -2.23 -4.25 -11.88
CA SER A 99 -1.39 -3.93 -13.05
C SER A 99 -1.16 -2.42 -13.16
N GLN A 100 -0.08 -2.02 -13.85
CA GLN A 100 0.32 -0.62 -13.99
C GLN A 100 0.53 0.08 -12.63
N THR A 101 1.15 -0.62 -11.68
CA THR A 101 1.56 -0.06 -10.38
C THR A 101 2.98 -0.45 -10.01
N TYR A 102 3.55 0.26 -9.04
CA TYR A 102 4.63 -0.29 -8.21
C TYR A 102 4.11 -0.47 -6.80
N THR A 103 4.69 -1.41 -6.06
CA THR A 103 4.31 -1.70 -4.67
C THR A 103 5.53 -1.56 -3.77
N SER A 104 5.37 -0.75 -2.71
CA SER A 104 6.27 -0.69 -1.57
C SER A 104 5.79 -1.64 -0.47
N MET A 105 6.70 -2.35 0.18
CA MET A 105 6.39 -3.34 1.22
C MET A 105 7.28 -3.12 2.44
N VAL A 106 6.68 -2.90 3.60
CA VAL A 106 7.37 -2.68 4.87
C VAL A 106 7.28 -3.94 5.72
N PHE A 107 8.44 -4.45 6.14
CA PHE A 107 8.53 -5.67 6.94
C PHE A 107 8.81 -5.41 8.42
N SER A 108 8.54 -6.43 9.25
CA SER A 108 8.94 -6.44 10.66
C SER A 108 10.46 -6.48 10.81
N GLN A 109 10.96 -6.02 11.96
CA GLN A 109 12.33 -6.26 12.39
C GLN A 109 12.58 -7.74 12.73
N ASP A 110 11.53 -8.46 13.16
CA ASP A 110 11.59 -9.90 13.48
C ASP A 110 11.02 -10.75 12.35
N CYS A 111 11.85 -11.02 11.34
CA CYS A 111 11.51 -11.90 10.22
C CYS A 111 11.36 -13.38 10.60
N ASN A 112 11.73 -13.78 11.82
CA ASN A 112 11.53 -15.16 12.25
C ASN A 112 10.08 -15.40 12.67
N GLN A 113 9.47 -14.40 13.30
CA GLN A 113 8.07 -14.45 13.73
C GLN A 113 7.11 -13.94 12.66
N GLN A 114 7.52 -12.92 11.89
CA GLN A 114 6.68 -12.30 10.88
C GLN A 114 7.37 -12.26 9.52
N LYS A 115 6.99 -13.17 8.63
CA LYS A 115 7.58 -13.32 7.30
C LYS A 115 6.89 -12.50 6.22
N TYR A 116 5.68 -12.03 6.49
CA TYR A 116 4.87 -11.28 5.54
C TYR A 116 5.03 -9.78 5.77
N PRO A 117 4.89 -8.94 4.73
CA PRO A 117 4.85 -7.48 4.91
C PRO A 117 3.80 -7.08 5.94
N LEU A 118 4.15 -6.19 6.86
CA LEU A 118 3.22 -5.57 7.81
C LEU A 118 2.29 -4.61 7.11
N PHE A 119 2.84 -3.87 6.14
CA PHE A 119 2.15 -2.88 5.34
C PHE A 119 2.68 -2.94 3.90
N ALA A 120 1.79 -2.75 2.94
CA ALA A 120 2.15 -2.56 1.55
C ALA A 120 1.31 -1.42 0.94
N SER A 121 1.92 -0.62 0.08
CA SER A 121 1.23 0.43 -0.67
C SER A 121 1.57 0.34 -2.15
N SER A 122 0.54 0.19 -2.99
CA SER A 122 0.65 0.17 -4.44
C SER A 122 0.15 1.49 -5.02
N LEU A 123 0.98 2.10 -5.88
CA LEU A 123 0.72 3.39 -6.52
C LEU A 123 0.87 3.26 -8.03
N PRO A 124 0.07 4.01 -8.83
CA PRO A 124 0.08 3.87 -10.28
C PRO A 124 1.42 4.34 -10.88
N ILE A 125 1.85 3.65 -11.93
CA ILE A 125 2.96 4.08 -12.79
C ILE A 125 2.42 4.68 -14.09
N ASP A 126 3.24 5.48 -14.76
CA ASP A 126 2.91 6.14 -16.02
C ASP A 126 1.66 7.04 -15.97
N TYR A 127 1.19 7.34 -14.77
CA TYR A 127 0.06 8.20 -14.49
C TYR A 127 0.51 9.38 -13.63
N CYS A 128 0.07 10.58 -14.01
CA CYS A 128 0.32 11.76 -13.21
C CYS A 128 -0.84 12.06 -12.29
N TYR A 129 -0.54 12.33 -11.02
CA TYR A 129 -1.51 12.69 -10.02
C TYR A 129 -1.04 13.81 -9.10
N GLN A 130 -2.00 14.57 -8.57
CA GLN A 130 -1.74 15.61 -7.56
C GLN A 130 -1.57 14.97 -6.18
N VAL A 131 -0.46 15.26 -5.50
CA VAL A 131 -0.12 14.68 -4.19
C VAL A 131 -0.35 15.61 -3.00
N ALA A 132 -0.39 16.92 -3.25
CA ALA A 132 -0.64 17.90 -2.19
C ALA A 132 -1.56 19.02 -2.67
N GLN A 133 -2.64 19.23 -1.93
CA GLN A 133 -3.45 20.45 -1.98
C GLN A 133 -3.17 21.31 -0.74
N PRO A 134 -3.02 22.64 -0.88
CA PRO A 134 -3.16 23.45 -2.10
C PRO A 134 -1.86 23.63 -2.90
N ASN A 135 -0.78 22.93 -2.56
CA ASN A 135 0.58 23.24 -3.05
C ASN A 135 0.86 22.90 -4.53
N TYR A 136 -0.16 22.47 -5.29
CA TYR A 136 -0.05 22.10 -6.71
C TYR A 136 1.21 21.26 -7.01
N GLN A 137 1.47 20.28 -6.15
CA GLN A 137 2.54 19.31 -6.36
C GLN A 137 1.97 18.07 -7.05
N PHE A 138 2.66 17.65 -8.10
CA PHE A 138 2.30 16.50 -8.91
C PHE A 138 3.39 15.46 -8.85
N GLN A 139 2.98 14.20 -8.91
CA GLN A 139 3.86 13.05 -8.92
C GLN A 139 3.55 12.19 -10.15
N ILE A 140 4.59 11.66 -10.76
CA ILE A 140 4.51 10.56 -11.74
C ILE A 140 5.56 9.52 -11.38
N ASN A 141 5.13 8.26 -11.36
CA ASN A 141 6.02 7.15 -11.04
C ASN A 141 6.35 6.38 -12.32
N LYS A 142 7.59 5.94 -12.42
CA LYS A 142 8.09 5.12 -13.51
C LYS A 142 8.77 3.89 -12.94
N CYS A 143 8.63 2.78 -13.66
CA CYS A 143 9.32 1.53 -13.37
C CYS A 143 10.24 1.17 -14.52
N ASN A 144 11.41 0.65 -14.19
CA ASN A 144 12.27 -0.08 -15.13
C ASN A 144 12.81 -1.34 -14.42
N ASP A 145 13.70 -2.10 -15.07
CA ASP A 145 14.19 -3.38 -14.52
C ASP A 145 15.07 -3.22 -13.26
N SER A 146 15.41 -2.00 -12.84
CA SER A 146 16.33 -1.76 -11.71
C SER A 146 15.78 -0.82 -10.63
N TYR A 147 14.87 0.09 -10.96
CA TYR A 147 14.36 1.10 -10.04
C TYR A 147 12.89 1.42 -10.26
N VAL A 148 12.21 1.75 -9.15
CA VAL A 148 11.10 2.71 -9.18
C VAL A 148 11.70 4.10 -9.15
N THR A 149 11.22 4.99 -10.03
CA THR A 149 11.54 6.41 -9.99
C THR A 149 10.26 7.21 -9.73
N GLU A 150 10.24 7.97 -8.65
CA GLU A 150 9.17 8.93 -8.36
C GLU A 150 9.65 10.32 -8.77
N TYR A 151 8.97 10.95 -9.74
CA TYR A 151 9.28 12.30 -10.18
C TYR A 151 8.28 13.28 -9.57
N TYR A 152 8.78 14.37 -9.02
CA TYR A 152 7.99 15.42 -8.39
C TYR A 152 8.06 16.72 -9.21
N TYR A 153 6.91 17.36 -9.36
CA TYR A 153 6.72 18.58 -10.14
C TYR A 153 5.88 19.59 -9.37
N SER A 154 6.06 20.87 -9.67
CA SER A 154 5.17 21.94 -9.20
C SER A 154 4.73 22.87 -10.32
N ASP A 155 3.60 23.55 -10.11
CA ASP A 155 3.08 24.57 -11.04
C ASP A 155 3.77 25.93 -10.91
N LEU A 156 4.64 26.11 -9.91
CA LEU A 156 5.40 27.33 -9.74
C LEU A 156 6.78 27.19 -10.39
N PRO A 157 7.21 28.16 -11.22
CA PRO A 157 8.58 28.16 -11.71
C PRO A 157 9.52 28.24 -10.51
N SER A 158 10.34 27.22 -10.30
CA SER A 158 11.41 27.32 -9.31
C SER A 158 12.28 28.52 -9.69
N SER A 159 12.65 29.35 -8.71
CA SER A 159 13.32 30.64 -8.89
C SER A 159 14.76 30.57 -9.46
N GLY A 160 15.09 29.51 -10.20
CA GLY A 160 16.41 29.31 -10.81
C GLY A 160 16.46 28.39 -12.02
N THR A 161 15.34 27.88 -12.56
CA THR A 161 15.37 27.01 -13.75
C THR A 161 15.10 27.80 -15.02
N SER A 162 16.16 28.09 -15.77
CA SER A 162 16.09 28.52 -17.18
C SER A 162 15.47 27.39 -18.02
N GLY A 163 14.15 27.37 -18.13
CA GLY A 163 13.41 26.35 -18.87
C GLY A 163 13.66 26.44 -20.38
N SER A 164 14.48 25.52 -20.88
CA SER A 164 14.59 25.22 -22.30
C SER A 164 13.23 24.77 -22.87
N SER A 165 13.02 25.14 -24.13
CA SER A 165 11.85 25.00 -24.98
C SER A 165 11.05 23.69 -24.85
N ALA A 166 9.73 23.84 -24.71
CA ALA A 166 8.68 22.96 -25.23
C ALA A 166 8.84 21.44 -25.00
N ALA A 167 8.60 20.98 -23.78
CA ALA A 167 8.08 19.64 -23.55
C ALA A 167 6.57 19.75 -23.29
N THR A 168 5.77 18.93 -23.96
CA THR A 168 4.34 18.78 -23.68
C THR A 168 4.17 18.51 -22.18
N PRO A 169 3.29 19.22 -21.47
CA PRO A 169 3.11 19.03 -20.04
C PRO A 169 2.69 17.59 -19.72
N ILE A 170 3.39 16.93 -18.81
CA ILE A 170 3.18 15.51 -18.47
C ILE A 170 1.78 15.29 -17.88
N CYS A 171 1.24 16.29 -17.18
CA CYS A 171 -0.08 16.24 -16.56
C CYS A 171 -1.07 17.26 -17.14
N GLY A 172 -0.81 17.77 -18.34
CA GLY A 172 -1.69 18.74 -19.00
C GLY A 172 -1.54 20.21 -18.56
N GLU A 173 -0.75 20.51 -17.53
CA GLU A 173 -0.49 21.87 -17.01
C GLU A 173 1.00 22.23 -17.03
N GLN A 174 1.34 23.52 -17.05
CA GLN A 174 2.75 23.97 -17.06
C GLN A 174 3.44 23.58 -15.75
N GLN A 175 4.24 22.53 -15.80
CA GLN A 175 4.88 21.94 -14.63
C GLN A 175 6.39 22.04 -14.71
N TYR A 176 6.99 22.35 -13.58
CA TYR A 176 8.43 22.46 -13.39
C TYR A 176 8.90 21.26 -12.58
N TYR A 177 9.83 20.50 -13.16
CA TYR A 177 10.49 19.42 -12.44
C TYR A 177 11.20 19.97 -11.19
N GLU A 178 10.94 19.36 -10.04
CA GLU A 178 11.61 19.71 -8.79
C GLU A 178 12.76 18.74 -8.51
N PHE A 179 12.44 17.46 -8.31
CA PHE A 179 13.39 16.41 -7.97
C PHE A 179 12.82 15.03 -8.30
N ALA A 180 13.65 13.99 -8.16
CA ALA A 180 13.24 12.60 -8.30
C ALA A 180 13.85 11.75 -7.19
N HIS A 181 13.10 10.75 -6.74
CA HIS A 181 13.59 9.69 -5.87
C HIS A 181 13.75 8.40 -6.66
N TYR A 182 14.78 7.62 -6.30
CA TYR A 182 15.11 6.35 -6.94
C TYR A 182 15.13 5.27 -5.87
N TYR A 183 14.26 4.28 -6.01
CA TYR A 183 14.16 3.15 -5.10
C TYR A 183 14.58 1.88 -5.85
N PRO A 184 15.65 1.19 -5.41
CA PRO A 184 16.09 -0.03 -6.08
C PRO A 184 15.00 -1.10 -5.98
N LEU A 185 14.81 -1.83 -7.07
CA LEU A 185 13.96 -3.01 -7.07
C LEU A 185 14.67 -4.18 -6.41
N GLU A 186 13.92 -4.92 -5.62
CA GLU A 186 14.41 -6.12 -4.97
C GLU A 186 13.85 -7.34 -5.69
N GLY A 187 14.75 -8.24 -6.13
CA GLY A 187 14.35 -9.47 -6.83
C GLY A 187 13.77 -10.53 -5.91
N ASP A 188 14.00 -10.41 -4.59
CA ASP A 188 13.46 -11.29 -3.56
C ASP A 188 12.47 -10.51 -2.68
N THR A 189 11.23 -10.98 -2.63
CA THR A 189 10.16 -10.40 -1.80
C THR A 189 10.07 -11.06 -0.42
N GLN A 190 11.08 -11.84 -0.03
CA GLN A 190 11.18 -12.38 1.33
C GLN A 190 11.45 -11.29 2.36
N CYS A 191 11.05 -11.55 3.61
CA CYS A 191 11.25 -10.63 4.71
C CYS A 191 12.72 -10.25 4.89
N GLN A 192 12.97 -8.95 4.83
CA GLN A 192 14.25 -8.35 5.17
C GLN A 192 14.05 -7.43 6.40
N PRO A 193 14.74 -7.66 7.52
CA PRO A 193 14.49 -6.97 8.79
C PRO A 193 14.48 -5.45 8.65
N GLY A 194 13.31 -4.84 8.88
CA GLY A 194 13.14 -3.38 8.84
C GLY A 194 13.32 -2.72 7.48
N ALA A 195 13.47 -3.51 6.41
CA ALA A 195 13.62 -2.97 5.07
C ALA A 195 12.27 -2.59 4.47
N THR A 196 12.31 -1.64 3.53
CA THR A 196 11.21 -1.41 2.59
C THR A 196 11.64 -1.96 1.24
N LEU A 197 10.88 -2.91 0.71
CA LEU A 197 11.13 -3.51 -0.60
C LEU A 197 10.21 -2.86 -1.64
N TYR A 198 10.71 -2.75 -2.87
CA TYR A 198 9.97 -2.18 -3.99
C TYR A 198 9.87 -3.19 -5.12
N THR A 199 8.67 -3.33 -5.67
CA THR A 199 8.40 -4.20 -6.84
C THR A 199 7.61 -3.42 -7.87
N CYS A 200 7.80 -3.74 -9.14
CA CYS A 200 7.02 -3.18 -10.25
C CYS A 200 6.07 -4.23 -10.80
N ASN A 201 4.84 -3.83 -11.09
CA ASN A 201 3.83 -4.65 -11.74
C ASN A 201 3.32 -3.93 -12.99
N PRO A 202 4.08 -3.96 -14.10
CA PRO A 202 3.68 -3.33 -15.35
C PRO A 202 2.39 -3.95 -15.90
#